data_AF-A0A5R8N9Q8-F1
#
_entry.id   AF-A0A5R8N9Q8-F1
#
_cell.length_a   1.000
_cell.length_b   1.000
_cell.length_c   1.000
_cell.angle_alpha   90.00
_cell.angle_beta   90.00
_cell.angle_gamma   90.00
#
_symmetry.space_group_name_H-M   'P 1'
#
loop_
_entity.id
_entity.type
_entity.pdbx_description
1 polymer ?
#
loop_
_entity_poly.entity_id
_entity_poly.type
_entity_poly.pdbx_seq_one_letter_code
_entity_poly.pdbx_strand_id
1 'polypeptide(L)'
;MRPSAELQELYDRLAAQAEQTAATLRSARTRLATIRGTGSEELAEATSDAHLRIVGLTLNPRAMRLGPQELARQIVQAVQAAQRDAERQAAQVMEEVEARTASTSPPLDAGFVRERIDQLIGELDR
;
A
#
# COMPACT_ATOMS: atom_id res chain seq x y z
N MET A 1 16.13 -17.94 38.96
CA MET A 1 14.87 -18.30 38.25
C MET A 1 14.05 -17.04 37.92
N ARG A 2 14.23 -16.47 36.72
CA ARG A 2 13.23 -15.61 36.01
C ARG A 2 13.23 -15.73 34.46
N PRO A 3 13.61 -16.86 33.82
CA PRO A 3 13.60 -16.96 32.35
C PRO A 3 12.18 -16.93 31.72
N SER A 4 11.11 -17.19 32.50
CA SER A 4 9.73 -17.20 32.00
C SER A 4 9.14 -15.80 31.75
N ALA A 5 9.58 -14.77 32.48
CA ALA A 5 8.99 -13.44 32.37
C ALA A 5 9.48 -12.69 31.12
N GLU A 6 10.77 -12.84 30.79
CA GLU A 6 11.37 -12.24 29.60
C GLU A 6 10.84 -12.88 28.31
N LEU A 7 10.59 -14.19 28.33
CA LEU A 7 9.96 -14.89 27.22
C LEU A 7 8.51 -14.41 27.02
N GLN A 8 7.76 -14.22 28.10
CA GLN A 8 6.40 -13.68 28.04
C GLN A 8 6.39 -12.25 27.45
N GLU A 9 7.31 -11.39 27.91
CA GLU A 9 7.44 -10.02 27.40
C GLU A 9 7.89 -9.97 25.93
N LEU A 10 8.67 -10.95 25.47
CA LEU A 10 8.99 -11.12 24.05
C LEU A 10 7.74 -11.51 23.24
N TYR A 11 6.96 -12.50 23.72
CA TYR A 11 5.71 -12.91 23.07
C TYR A 11 4.69 -11.76 23.00
N ASP A 12 4.50 -11.01 24.09
CA ASP A 12 3.56 -9.90 24.14
C ASP A 12 3.96 -8.79 23.15
N ARG A 13 5.27 -8.50 23.02
CA ARG A 13 5.79 -7.56 22.01
C ARG A 13 5.56 -8.06 20.59
N LEU A 14 5.80 -9.34 20.32
CA LEU A 14 5.57 -9.95 19.00
C LEU A 14 4.09 -9.91 18.60
N ALA A 15 3.20 -10.23 19.55
CA ALA A 15 1.77 -10.18 19.33
C ALA A 15 1.31 -8.75 19.02
N ALA A 16 1.74 -7.77 19.82
CA ALA A 16 1.42 -6.36 19.60
C ALA A 16 1.92 -5.86 18.23
N GLN A 17 3.13 -6.27 17.83
CA GLN A 17 3.69 -5.95 16.52
C GLN A 17 2.88 -6.55 15.38
N ALA A 18 2.53 -7.84 15.47
CA ALA A 18 1.72 -8.52 14.45
C ALA A 18 0.34 -7.87 14.29
N GLU A 19 -0.30 -7.50 15.40
CA GLU A 19 -1.57 -6.78 15.40
C GLU A 19 -1.46 -5.41 14.74
N GLN A 20 -0.38 -4.66 15.02
CA GLN A 20 -0.12 -3.36 14.42
C GLN A 20 0.11 -3.47 12.90
N THR A 21 0.89 -4.46 12.45
CA THR A 21 1.10 -4.74 11.02
C THR A 21 -0.22 -5.12 10.35
N ALA A 22 -1.02 -6.00 10.95
CA ALA A 22 -2.32 -6.40 10.41
C ALA A 22 -3.30 -5.22 10.33
N ALA A 23 -3.31 -4.32 11.32
CA ALA A 23 -4.09 -3.10 11.28
C ALA A 23 -3.65 -2.16 10.13
N THR A 24 -2.33 -2.02 9.94
CA THR A 24 -1.74 -1.20 8.87
C THR A 24 -2.14 -1.72 7.49
N LEU A 25 -2.00 -3.03 7.25
CA LEU A 25 -2.37 -3.66 5.98
C LEU A 25 -3.88 -3.58 5.70
N ARG A 26 -4.73 -3.76 6.72
CA ARG A 26 -6.19 -3.59 6.58
C ARG A 26 -6.55 -2.15 6.18
N SER A 27 -5.93 -1.16 6.82
CA SER A 27 -6.14 0.25 6.48
C SER A 27 -5.69 0.56 5.05
N ALA A 28 -4.52 0.07 4.65
CA ALA A 28 -4.02 0.23 3.28
C ALA A 28 -4.97 -0.38 2.24
N ARG A 29 -5.47 -1.60 2.48
CA ARG A 29 -6.46 -2.24 1.61
C ARG A 29 -7.71 -1.38 1.42
N THR A 30 -8.24 -0.80 2.50
CA THR A 30 -9.41 0.10 2.42
C THR A 30 -9.09 1.34 1.59
N ARG A 31 -7.92 1.96 1.81
CA ARG A 31 -7.50 3.15 1.06
C ARG A 31 -7.33 2.86 -0.43
N LEU A 32 -6.67 1.77 -0.79
CA LEU A 32 -6.52 1.32 -2.19
C LEU A 32 -7.90 1.12 -2.86
N ALA A 33 -8.88 0.57 -2.15
CA ALA A 33 -10.24 0.39 -2.70
C ALA A 33 -10.96 1.72 -3.00
N THR A 34 -10.61 2.78 -2.27
CA THR A 34 -11.19 4.13 -2.45
C THR A 34 -10.48 4.98 -3.49
N ILE A 35 -9.31 4.57 -3.99
CA ILE A 35 -8.57 5.32 -5.01
C ILE A 35 -9.42 5.53 -6.25
N ARG A 36 -9.46 6.78 -6.69
CA ARG A 36 -10.07 7.22 -7.95
C ARG A 36 -9.08 8.17 -8.60
N GLY A 37 -8.27 7.64 -9.50
CA GLY A 37 -7.38 8.44 -10.33
C GLY A 37 -8.21 9.21 -11.35
N THR A 38 -7.92 10.50 -11.53
CA THR A 38 -8.65 11.36 -12.47
C THR A 38 -7.73 11.88 -13.57
N GLY A 39 -8.28 12.06 -14.76
CA GLY A 39 -7.54 12.60 -15.89
C GLY A 39 -8.48 13.30 -16.85
N SER A 40 -8.05 14.46 -17.36
CA SER A 40 -8.85 15.27 -18.27
C SER A 40 -8.01 15.72 -19.46
N GLU A 41 -8.63 15.79 -20.63
CA GLU A 41 -8.11 16.43 -21.83
C GLU A 41 -9.25 17.19 -22.49
N GLU A 42 -9.15 18.52 -22.62
CA GLU A 42 -10.13 19.46 -23.20
C GLU A 42 -11.63 19.12 -23.04
N LEU A 43 -12.13 18.11 -23.77
CA LEU A 43 -13.54 17.71 -23.82
C LEU A 43 -13.81 16.30 -23.27
N ALA A 44 -12.83 15.62 -22.69
CA ALA A 44 -12.94 14.29 -22.09
C ALA A 44 -12.36 14.26 -20.68
N GLU A 45 -13.05 13.59 -19.76
CA GLU A 45 -12.60 13.30 -18.40
C GLU A 45 -12.78 11.81 -18.12
N ALA A 46 -11.77 11.18 -17.54
CA ALA A 46 -11.78 9.76 -17.19
C ALA A 46 -11.47 9.57 -15.70
N THR A 47 -12.00 8.48 -15.16
CA THR A 47 -11.71 8.02 -13.79
C THR A 47 -11.25 6.57 -13.83
N SER A 48 -10.13 6.29 -13.16
CA SER A 48 -9.56 4.95 -13.01
C SER A 48 -9.58 4.51 -11.54
N ASP A 49 -9.83 3.23 -11.28
CA ASP A 49 -9.57 2.64 -9.97
C ASP A 49 -8.09 2.26 -9.77
N ALA A 50 -7.74 1.77 -8.57
CA ALA A 50 -6.39 1.29 -8.25
C ALA A 50 -5.91 0.09 -9.08
N HIS A 51 -6.81 -0.61 -9.78
CA HIS A 51 -6.49 -1.73 -10.68
C HIS A 51 -6.35 -1.26 -12.14
N LEU A 52 -6.26 0.05 -12.37
CA LEU A 52 -6.15 0.70 -13.67
C LEU A 52 -7.38 0.48 -14.58
N ARG A 53 -8.52 0.10 -13.99
CA ARG A 53 -9.79 -0.07 -14.71
C ARG A 53 -10.51 1.26 -14.80
N ILE A 54 -11.03 1.56 -15.98
CA ILE A 54 -11.84 2.76 -16.20
C ILE A 54 -13.23 2.56 -15.61
N VAL A 55 -13.53 3.34 -14.57
CA VAL A 55 -14.81 3.31 -13.84
C VAL A 55 -15.69 4.52 -14.13
N GLY A 56 -15.17 5.49 -14.88
CA GLY A 56 -15.90 6.66 -15.35
C GLY A 56 -15.27 7.25 -16.61
N LEU A 57 -16.12 7.71 -17.53
CA LEU A 57 -15.74 8.50 -18.69
C LEU A 57 -16.86 9.50 -18.96
N THR A 58 -16.52 10.78 -18.92
CA THR A 58 -17.42 11.88 -19.21
C THR A 58 -16.92 12.61 -20.44
N LEU A 59 -17.77 12.75 -21.45
CA LEU A 59 -17.48 13.55 -22.63
C LEU A 59 -18.32 14.83 -22.59
N ASN A 60 -17.66 15.98 -22.74
CA ASN A 60 -18.37 17.22 -23.01
C ASN A 60 -19.19 17.04 -24.30
N PRO A 61 -20.45 17.49 -24.37
CA PRO A 61 -21.27 17.36 -25.58
C PRO A 61 -20.60 17.92 -26.85
N ARG A 62 -19.70 18.91 -26.71
CA ARG A 62 -18.92 19.47 -27.82
C ARG A 62 -17.94 18.46 -28.43
N ALA A 63 -17.53 17.43 -27.69
CA ALA A 63 -16.66 16.36 -28.17
C ALA A 63 -17.28 15.61 -29.37
N MET A 64 -18.62 15.58 -29.47
CA MET A 64 -19.33 14.97 -30.59
C MET A 64 -19.16 15.74 -31.91
N ARG A 65 -18.65 16.97 -31.85
CA ARG A 65 -18.30 17.77 -33.04
C ARG A 65 -16.89 17.50 -33.54
N LEU A 66 -16.08 16.78 -32.77
CA LEU A 66 -14.74 16.40 -33.18
C LEU A 66 -14.80 15.31 -34.25
N GLY A 67 -13.79 15.28 -35.11
CA GLY A 67 -13.55 14.12 -35.96
C GLY A 67 -13.19 12.89 -35.10
N PRO A 68 -13.44 11.65 -35.60
CA PRO A 68 -13.20 10.44 -34.82
C PRO A 68 -11.77 10.28 -34.29
N GLN A 69 -10.77 10.71 -35.07
CA GLN A 69 -9.36 10.65 -34.66
C GLN A 69 -9.05 11.57 -33.48
N GLU A 70 -9.60 12.79 -33.52
CA GLU A 70 -9.38 13.79 -32.48
C GLU A 70 -10.12 13.41 -31.20
N LEU A 71 -11.35 12.90 -31.31
CA LEU A 71 -12.08 12.36 -30.17
C LEU A 71 -11.33 11.19 -29.52
N ALA A 72 -10.82 10.25 -30.33
CA ALA A 72 -10.05 9.13 -29.82
C ALA A 72 -8.77 9.59 -29.10
N ARG A 73 -8.06 10.58 -29.65
CA ARG A 73 -6.89 11.18 -29.02
C ARG A 73 -7.22 11.73 -27.63
N GLN A 74 -8.27 12.54 -27.52
CA GLN A 74 -8.66 13.14 -26.25
C GLN A 74 -9.07 12.10 -25.20
N ILE A 75 -9.82 11.07 -25.61
CA ILE A 75 -10.20 9.96 -24.71
C ILE A 75 -8.96 9.22 -24.21
N VAL A 76 -8.05 8.85 -25.10
CA VAL A 76 -6.82 8.13 -24.75
C VAL A 76 -5.98 8.95 -23.78
N GLN A 77 -5.84 10.26 -24.02
CA GLN A 77 -5.07 11.14 -23.14
C GLN A 77 -5.70 11.28 -21.76
N ALA A 78 -7.01 11.48 -21.67
CA ALA A 78 -7.74 11.53 -20.41
C ALA A 78 -7.60 10.21 -19.62
N VAL A 79 -7.75 9.06 -20.30
CA VAL A 79 -7.59 7.73 -19.71
C VAL A 79 -6.18 7.51 -19.18
N GLN A 80 -5.15 7.80 -19.98
CA GLN A 80 -3.77 7.64 -19.55
C GLN A 80 -3.43 8.57 -18.37
N ALA A 81 -3.98 9.79 -18.35
CA ALA A 81 -3.82 10.70 -17.22
C ALA A 81 -4.48 10.14 -15.95
N ALA A 82 -5.69 9.58 -16.06
CA ALA A 82 -6.41 8.97 -14.94
C ALA A 82 -5.67 7.75 -14.37
N GLN A 83 -5.12 6.90 -15.24
CA GLN A 83 -4.32 5.75 -14.83
C GLN A 83 -3.03 6.17 -14.13
N ARG A 84 -2.29 7.14 -14.69
CA ARG A 84 -1.09 7.70 -14.02
C ARG A 84 -1.41 8.30 -12.66
N ASP A 85 -2.56 8.95 -12.52
CA ASP A 85 -3.01 9.49 -11.24
C ASP A 85 -3.34 8.38 -10.23
N ALA A 86 -4.04 7.32 -10.67
CA ALA A 86 -4.32 6.15 -9.83
C ALA A 86 -3.03 5.44 -9.37
N GLU A 87 -2.03 5.28 -10.26
CA GLU A 87 -0.71 4.73 -9.93
C GLU A 87 0.02 5.57 -8.89
N ARG A 88 0.04 6.90 -9.05
CA ARG A 88 0.65 7.80 -8.06
C ARG A 88 -0.02 7.67 -6.70
N GLN A 89 -1.35 7.67 -6.64
CA GLN A 89 -2.09 7.51 -5.39
C GLN A 89 -1.80 6.14 -4.74
N ALA A 90 -1.73 5.06 -5.54
CA ALA A 90 -1.42 3.72 -5.04
C ALA A 90 0.02 3.63 -4.49
N ALA A 91 0.98 4.23 -5.19
CA ALA A 91 2.38 4.31 -4.74
C ALA A 91 2.50 5.04 -3.40
N GLN A 92 1.77 6.15 -3.20
CA GLN A 92 1.74 6.87 -1.92
C GLN A 92 1.20 6.01 -0.79
N VAL A 93 0.14 5.22 -1.02
CA VAL A 93 -0.38 4.30 0.00
C VAL A 93 0.67 3.24 0.37
N MET A 94 1.40 2.72 -0.62
CA MET A 94 2.45 1.71 -0.38
C MET A 94 3.65 2.29 0.36
N GLU A 95 4.12 3.49 -0.01
CA GLU A 95 5.19 4.20 0.68
C GLU A 95 4.86 4.45 2.16
N GLU A 96 3.62 4.82 2.46
CA GLU A 96 3.17 4.99 3.84
C GLU A 96 3.10 3.66 4.62
N VAL A 97 2.75 2.55 3.96
CA VAL A 97 2.78 1.22 4.57
C VAL A 97 4.22 0.84 4.89
N GLU A 98 5.12 0.97 3.92
CA GLU A 98 6.54 0.68 4.09
C GLU A 98 7.15 1.49 5.22
N ALA A 99 6.88 2.79 5.30
CA ALA A 99 7.36 3.64 6.40
C ALA A 99 6.85 3.17 7.78
N ARG A 100 5.60 2.69 7.86
CA ARG A 100 5.01 2.20 9.13
C ARG A 100 5.47 0.80 9.51
N THR A 101 5.80 -0.05 8.54
CA THR A 101 6.28 -1.42 8.80
C THR A 101 7.81 -1.51 8.90
N ALA A 102 8.56 -0.60 8.28
CA ALA A 102 10.02 -0.54 8.38
C ALA A 102 10.49 -0.07 9.77
N SER A 103 9.65 0.65 10.52
CA SER A 103 9.92 1.05 11.90
C SER A 103 9.70 -0.07 12.92
N THR A 104 9.27 -1.26 12.49
CA THR A 104 8.90 -2.37 13.38
C THR A 104 10.02 -3.40 13.64
N SER A 105 11.30 -2.99 13.64
CA SER A 105 12.49 -3.83 13.99
C SER A 105 12.98 -4.82 12.90
N PRO A 106 14.26 -5.28 12.95
CA PRO A 106 14.89 -6.08 11.90
C PRO A 106 14.14 -7.41 11.73
N PRO A 107 14.28 -8.08 10.57
CA PRO A 107 13.64 -9.38 10.37
C PRO A 107 14.00 -10.28 11.55
N LEU A 108 12.97 -10.84 12.18
CA LEU A 108 13.09 -12.00 13.06
C LEU A 108 13.48 -13.18 12.18
N ASP A 109 14.69 -13.14 11.64
CA ASP A 109 15.25 -14.29 10.97
C ASP A 109 15.57 -15.36 12.03
N ALA A 110 15.68 -16.61 11.58
CA ALA A 110 16.02 -17.71 12.46
C ALA A 110 17.36 -17.49 13.19
N GLY A 111 18.21 -16.57 12.68
CA GLY A 111 19.48 -16.17 13.27
C GLY A 111 19.27 -15.36 14.55
N PHE A 112 18.43 -14.32 14.55
CA PHE A 112 18.16 -13.50 15.74
C PHE A 112 17.52 -14.30 16.88
N VAL A 113 16.56 -15.18 16.54
CA VAL A 113 15.91 -16.04 17.54
C VAL A 113 16.92 -17.04 18.12
N ARG A 114 17.78 -17.62 17.28
CA ARG A 114 18.84 -18.54 17.73
C ARG A 114 19.88 -17.83 18.58
N GLU A 115 20.39 -16.68 18.14
CA GLU A 115 21.39 -15.89 18.86
C GLU A 115 20.89 -15.47 20.24
N ARG A 116 19.59 -15.12 20.33
CA ARG A 116 18.97 -14.78 21.61
C ARG A 116 18.75 -16.00 22.52
N ILE A 117 18.37 -17.16 21.96
CA ILE A 117 18.24 -18.42 22.69
C ILE A 117 19.61 -18.87 23.22
N ASP A 118 20.65 -18.80 22.39
CA ASP A 118 22.02 -19.20 22.75
C ASP A 118 22.59 -18.27 23.84
N GLN A 119 22.28 -16.97 23.79
CA GLN A 119 22.60 -16.03 24.88
C GLN A 119 21.97 -16.43 26.22
N LEU A 120 20.68 -16.78 26.21
CA LEU A 120 19.94 -17.16 27.42
C LEU A 120 20.45 -18.48 28.01
N ILE A 121 20.86 -19.43 27.16
CA ILE A 121 21.50 -20.68 27.59
C ILE A 121 22.85 -20.38 28.27
N GLY A 122 23.67 -19.49 27.69
CA GLY A 122 24.95 -19.09 28.25
C GLY A 122 24.89 -18.30 29.57
N GLU A 123 23.75 -17.64 29.86
CA GLU A 123 23.51 -16.97 31.14
C GLU A 123 22.98 -17.89 32.23
N LEU A 124 22.40 -19.06 31.87
CA LEU A 124 21.93 -20.07 32.81
C LEU A 124 23.04 -21.02 33.29
N ASP A 125 24.10 -21.19 32.50
CA ASP A 125 25.27 -22.04 32.81
C ASP A 125 26.37 -21.32 33.63
N ARG A 126 26.08 -20.11 34.15
CA ARG A 126 27.02 -19.30 34.95
C ARG A 126 26.46 -19.01 36.34
#